data_AF-A0A7C2YNU4-F1
#
_entry.id   AF-A0A7C2YNU4-F1
#
_cell.length_a   1.000
_cell.length_b   1.000
_cell.length_c   1.000
_cell.angle_alpha   90.00
_cell.angle_beta   90.00
_cell.angle_gamma   90.00
#
_symmetry.space_group_name_H-M   'P 1'
#
loop_
_entity.id
_entity.type
_entity.pdbx_description
1 polymer ?
#
loop_
_entity_poly.entity_id
_entity_poly.type
_entity_poly.pdbx_seq_one_letter_code
_entity_poly.pdbx_strand_id
1 'polypeptide(L)'
;MADQPTVTSGHRARLRRRLFEGGPRALLDHELIEYLLALAIPRRDTKDQAKALVARFGGVGPLLAADAEALRREGLSDGVVAALKIAEATA
;
A
#
# COMPACT_ATOMS: atom_id res chain seq x y z
N MET A 1 9.48 30.51 -14.37
CA MET A 1 9.01 30.25 -13.00
C MET A 1 9.00 28.74 -12.84
N ALA A 2 9.92 28.18 -12.07
CA ALA A 2 10.15 26.74 -12.00
C ALA A 2 8.96 26.05 -11.33
N ASP A 3 8.35 25.10 -12.04
CA ASP A 3 7.35 24.18 -11.51
C ASP A 3 8.05 23.25 -10.49
N GLN A 4 7.72 23.40 -9.21
CA GLN A 4 8.23 22.50 -8.19
C GLN A 4 7.51 21.17 -8.35
N PRO A 5 8.23 20.04 -8.59
CA PRO A 5 7.57 18.76 -8.73
C PRO A 5 6.95 18.40 -7.39
N THR A 6 5.62 18.38 -7.35
CA THR A 6 4.87 17.85 -6.22
C THR A 6 5.42 16.46 -5.87
N VAL A 7 5.91 16.31 -4.63
CA VAL A 7 6.66 15.15 -4.11
C VAL A 7 5.95 13.80 -4.34
N THR A 8 4.63 13.84 -4.56
CA THR A 8 3.76 12.70 -4.81
C THR A 8 3.99 12.00 -6.16
N SER A 9 4.38 12.74 -7.22
CA SER A 9 4.61 12.14 -8.55
C SER A 9 5.86 11.26 -8.59
N GLY A 10 6.91 11.64 -7.85
CA GLY A 10 8.16 10.89 -7.80
C GLY A 10 8.13 9.65 -6.90
N HIS A 11 7.34 9.67 -5.82
CA HIS A 11 7.37 8.59 -4.83
C HIS A 11 6.92 7.23 -5.38
N ARG A 12 5.76 7.21 -6.04
CA ARG A 12 5.23 5.99 -6.68
C ARG A 12 6.20 5.45 -7.75
N ALA A 13 6.86 6.34 -8.49
CA ALA A 13 7.86 5.95 -9.48
C ALA A 13 9.11 5.32 -8.83
N ARG A 14 9.57 5.84 -7.69
CA ARG A 14 10.70 5.27 -6.93
C ARG A 14 10.37 3.89 -6.34
N LEU A 15 9.17 3.72 -5.77
CA LEU A 15 8.72 2.43 -5.25
C LEU A 15 8.66 1.37 -6.37
N ARG A 16 8.04 1.73 -7.51
CA ARG A 16 7.98 0.85 -8.69
C ARG A 16 9.38 0.48 -9.20
N ARG A 17 10.28 1.45 -9.30
CA ARG A 17 11.66 1.21 -9.74
C ARG A 17 12.38 0.22 -8.83
N ARG A 18 12.33 0.44 -7.51
CA ARG A 18 12.95 -0.46 -6.52
C ARG A 18 12.36 -1.87 -6.58
N LEU A 19 11.04 -1.98 -6.74
CA LEU A 19 10.37 -3.27 -6.89
C LEU A 19 10.86 -4.03 -8.14
N PHE A 20 11.06 -3.34 -9.26
CA PHE A 20 11.53 -3.98 -10.50
C PHE A 20 13.02 -4.32 -10.47
N GLU A 21 13.85 -3.46 -9.87
CA GLU A 21 15.31 -3.65 -9.83
C GLU A 21 15.74 -4.67 -8.76
N GLY A 22 15.08 -4.68 -7.59
CA GLY A 22 15.47 -5.52 -6.45
C GLY A 22 14.43 -6.56 -6.03
N GLY A 23 13.30 -6.66 -6.74
CA GLY A 23 12.23 -7.60 -6.44
C GLY A 23 11.44 -7.26 -5.18
N PRO A 24 10.59 -8.19 -4.69
CA PRO A 24 9.67 -7.93 -3.56
C PRO A 24 10.39 -7.65 -2.23
N ARG A 25 11.63 -8.13 -2.05
CA ARG A 25 12.44 -7.89 -0.85
C ARG A 25 13.13 -6.52 -0.83
N ALA A 26 13.05 -5.76 -1.92
CA ALA A 26 13.65 -4.42 -2.01
C ALA A 26 12.80 -3.35 -1.32
N LEU A 27 11.55 -3.66 -0.97
CA LEU A 27 10.63 -2.77 -0.27
C LEU A 27 10.44 -3.24 1.18
N LEU A 28 10.29 -2.29 2.09
CA LEU A 28 9.85 -2.57 3.45
C LEU A 28 8.38 -3.01 3.44
N ASP A 29 7.94 -3.73 4.46
CA ASP A 29 6.55 -4.18 4.64
C ASP A 29 5.51 -3.08 4.41
N HIS A 30 5.70 -1.93 5.05
CA HIS A 30 4.79 -0.80 4.89
C HIS A 30 4.88 -0.15 3.50
N GLU A 31 6.01 -0.27 2.79
CA GLU A 31 6.16 0.25 1.42
C GLU A 31 5.44 -0.64 0.40
N LEU A 32 5.38 -1.95 0.63
CA LEU A 32 4.56 -2.87 -0.17
C LEU A 32 3.08 -2.50 -0.05
N ILE A 33 2.60 -2.34 1.19
CA ILE A 33 1.21 -1.94 1.45
C ILE A 33 0.95 -0.52 0.94
N GLU A 34 1.87 0.43 1.15
CA GLU A 34 1.74 1.79 0.63
C GLU A 34 1.55 1.79 -0.89
N TYR A 35 2.36 1.02 -1.61
CA TYR A 35 2.25 0.94 -3.06
C TYR A 35 0.94 0.30 -3.50
N LEU A 36 0.52 -0.81 -2.87
CA LEU A 36 -0.77 -1.44 -3.12
C LEU A 36 -1.95 -0.48 -2.89
N LEU A 37 -1.96 0.24 -1.77
CA LEU A 37 -2.97 1.26 -1.47
C LEU A 37 -2.93 2.42 -2.47
N ALA A 38 -1.74 2.84 -2.93
CA ALA A 38 -1.60 3.91 -3.91
C ALA A 38 -2.18 3.54 -5.28
N LEU A 39 -2.21 2.24 -5.64
CA LEU A 39 -2.89 1.73 -6.83
C LEU A 39 -4.41 1.77 -6.66
N ALA A 40 -4.93 1.46 -5.47
CA ALA A 40 -6.36 1.47 -5.17
C ALA A 40 -6.93 2.87 -4.85
N ILE A 41 -6.10 3.79 -4.38
CA ILE A 41 -6.47 5.16 -3.97
C ILE A 41 -5.68 6.18 -4.82
N PRO A 42 -6.22 6.58 -5.97
CA PRO A 42 -5.55 7.54 -6.85
C PRO A 42 -5.35 8.90 -6.17
N ARG A 43 -4.19 9.53 -6.41
CA ARG A 43 -3.88 10.92 -6.01
C ARG A 43 -3.95 11.22 -4.50
N ARG A 44 -3.88 10.19 -3.64
CA ARG A 44 -3.76 10.33 -2.19
C ARG A 44 -2.39 9.86 -1.70
N ASP A 45 -1.89 10.46 -0.63
CA ASP A 45 -0.79 9.91 0.16
C ASP A 45 -1.31 8.77 1.03
N THR A 46 -0.70 7.59 0.90
CA THR A 46 -1.10 6.35 1.56
C THR A 46 -0.06 5.85 2.56
N LYS A 47 1.03 6.61 2.79
CA LYS A 47 2.16 6.18 3.61
C LYS A 47 1.76 5.94 5.06
N ASP A 48 1.10 6.91 5.69
CA ASP A 48 0.72 6.82 7.09
C ASP A 48 -0.37 5.77 7.31
N GLN A 49 -1.31 5.65 6.36
CA GLN A 49 -2.33 4.60 6.38
C GLN A 49 -1.71 3.20 6.27
N ALA A 50 -0.73 3.00 5.39
CA ALA A 50 -0.04 1.72 5.24
C ALA A 50 0.71 1.34 6.52
N LYS A 51 1.45 2.28 7.12
CA LYS A 51 2.14 2.06 8.40
C LYS A 51 1.17 1.70 9.52
N ALA A 52 0.06 2.43 9.63
CA ALA A 52 -0.95 2.19 10.65
C ALA A 52 -1.57 0.79 10.52
N LEU A 53 -1.91 0.36 9.30
CA LEU A 53 -2.45 -0.97 9.03
C LEU A 53 -1.43 -2.07 9.35
N VAL A 54 -0.19 -1.95 8.87
CA VAL A 54 0.86 -2.95 9.16
C VAL A 54 1.09 -3.07 10.67
N ALA A 55 1.15 -1.95 11.39
CA ALA A 55 1.29 -1.97 12.85
C ALA A 55 0.07 -2.58 13.55
N ARG A 56 -1.15 -2.25 13.10
CA ARG A 56 -2.42 -2.73 13.68
C ARG A 56 -2.56 -4.24 13.59
N PHE A 57 -2.28 -4.81 12.41
CA PHE A 57 -2.47 -6.24 12.14
C PHE A 57 -1.23 -7.07 12.49
N GLY A 58 -0.08 -6.44 12.75
CA GLY A 58 1.15 -7.13 13.16
C GLY A 58 1.98 -7.65 11.99
N GLY A 59 1.98 -6.95 10.84
CA GLY A 59 2.77 -7.30 9.66
C GLY A 59 1.94 -7.42 8.38
N VAL A 60 2.62 -7.62 7.25
CA VAL A 60 1.98 -7.78 5.93
C VAL A 60 1.15 -9.06 5.84
N GLY A 61 1.69 -10.20 6.29
CA GLY A 61 0.99 -11.48 6.26
C GLY A 61 -0.33 -11.46 7.02
N PRO A 62 -0.34 -11.10 8.32
CA PRO A 62 -1.56 -10.93 9.09
C PRO A 62 -2.55 -9.91 8.52
N LEU A 63 -2.05 -8.80 7.94
CA LEU A 63 -2.91 -7.80 7.28
C LEU A 63 -3.63 -8.37 6.06
N LEU A 64 -2.91 -9.11 5.20
CA LEU A 64 -3.53 -9.74 4.02
C LEU A 64 -4.51 -10.84 4.41
N ALA A 65 -4.19 -11.61 5.46
CA ALA A 65 -5.04 -12.68 5.99
C ALA A 65 -6.29 -12.18 6.76
N ALA A 66 -6.32 -10.91 7.18
CA ALA A 66 -7.43 -10.34 7.93
C ALA A 66 -8.74 -10.38 7.12
N ASP A 67 -9.85 -10.83 7.71
CA ASP A 67 -11.12 -10.91 7.00
C ASP A 67 -11.63 -9.54 6.50
N ALA A 68 -12.51 -9.56 5.50
CA ALA A 68 -13.00 -8.33 4.87
C ALA A 68 -13.76 -7.41 5.84
N GLU A 69 -14.39 -7.95 6.88
CA GLU A 69 -15.13 -7.17 7.86
C GLU A 69 -14.19 -6.44 8.83
N ALA A 70 -13.13 -7.11 9.27
CA ALA A 70 -12.04 -6.51 10.05
C ALA A 70 -11.38 -5.37 9.28
N LEU A 71 -11.11 -5.56 7.99
CA LEU A 71 -10.59 -4.49 7.13
C LEU A 71 -11.56 -3.31 6.99
N ARG A 72 -12.88 -3.57 6.89
CA ARG A 72 -13.89 -2.49 6.86
C ARG A 72 -13.98 -1.72 8.17
N ARG A 73 -13.79 -2.38 9.33
CA ARG A 73 -13.75 -1.73 10.64
C ARG A 73 -12.62 -0.71 10.78
N GLU A 74 -11.58 -0.81 9.95
CA GLU A 74 -10.50 0.19 9.84
C GLU A 74 -10.86 1.41 8.98
N GLY A 75 -12.11 1.51 8.51
CA GLY A 75 -12.58 2.62 7.69
C GLY A 75 -12.11 2.56 6.22
N LEU A 76 -11.71 1.38 5.75
CA LEU A 76 -11.31 1.15 4.36
C LEU A 76 -12.54 1.06 3.45
N SER A 77 -12.45 1.66 2.26
CA SER A 77 -13.49 1.49 1.24
C SER A 77 -13.47 0.08 0.66
N ASP A 78 -14.59 -0.38 0.11
CA ASP A 78 -14.68 -1.71 -0.49
C ASP A 78 -13.63 -1.94 -1.59
N GLY A 79 -13.26 -0.89 -2.35
CA GLY A 79 -12.20 -0.98 -3.36
C GLY A 79 -10.81 -1.25 -2.76
N VAL A 80 -10.51 -0.67 -1.60
CA VAL A 80 -9.26 -0.93 -0.87
C VAL A 80 -9.27 -2.33 -0.24
N VAL A 81 -10.40 -2.72 0.35
CA VAL A 81 -10.59 -4.06 0.91
C VAL A 81 -10.40 -5.13 -0.18
N ALA A 82 -11.02 -4.94 -1.35
CA ALA A 82 -10.86 -5.82 -2.50
C ALA A 82 -9.41 -5.87 -3.00
N ALA A 83 -8.69 -4.75 -3.01
CA ALA A 83 -7.28 -4.71 -3.40
C ALA A 83 -6.37 -5.51 -2.45
N LEU A 84 -6.64 -5.48 -1.15
CA LEU A 84 -5.94 -6.32 -0.17
C LEU A 84 -6.29 -7.80 -0.35
N LYS A 85 -7.57 -8.10 -0.57
CA LYS A 85 -8.07 -9.47 -0.73
C LYS A 85 -7.59 -10.14 -2.02
N ILE A 86 -7.51 -9.40 -3.13
CA ILE A 86 -6.95 -9.95 -4.37
C ILE A 86 -5.44 -10.16 -4.24
N ALA A 87 -4.72 -9.27 -3.53
CA ALA A 87 -3.30 -9.48 -3.25
C ALA A 87 -3.07 -10.77 -2.45
N GLU A 88 -3.84 -11.00 -1.38
CA GLU A 88 -3.85 -12.25 -0.62
C GLU A 88 -4.10 -13.48 -1.50
N ALA A 89 -5.14 -13.45 -2.33
CA ALA A 89 -5.53 -14.58 -3.17
C ALA A 89 -4.51 -14.95 -4.26
N THR A 90 -3.55 -14.06 -4.55
CA THR A 90 -2.53 -14.24 -5.61
C THR A 90 -1.11 -14.43 -5.08
N ALA A 91 -0.91 -14.37 -3.77
CA ALA A 91 0.38 -14.53 -3.10
C ALA A 91 0.78 -16.00 -2.94
#